data_AF-A0A535K2M2-F1
#
_entry.id   AF-A0A535K2M2-F1
#
_cell.length_a   1.000
_cell.length_b   1.000
_cell.length_c   1.000
_cell.angle_alpha   90.00
_cell.angle_beta   90.00
_cell.angle_gamma   90.00
#
_symmetry.space_group_name_H-M   'P 1'
#
loop_
_entity.id
_entity.type
_entity.pdbx_description
1 polymer ?
#
loop_
_entity_poly.entity_id
_entity_poly.type
_entity_poly.pdbx_seq_one_letter_code
_entity_poly.pdbx_strand_id
1 'polypeptide(L)'
;MSQVAYDRFVLELPPADATWRPLADPEVLAETAAWLWDFGPKPLIAVIGYDGAAPKWLASWSPRAVRLAPGGASTGAAVVLASRKDLERFLSEGAPHERTMLLWPRNKEAKTFEALCAIASGWLKTVDAHADIQRGGEVFEVHQVQG
;
A
#
# COMPACT_ATOMS: atom_id res chain seq x y z
N MET A 1 -29.61 -13.12 2.72
CA MET A 1 -28.86 -11.98 2.19
C MET A 1 -27.43 -12.44 2.03
N SER A 2 -26.96 -12.53 0.78
CA SER A 2 -25.67 -13.12 0.43
C SER A 2 -24.58 -12.05 0.52
N GLN A 3 -23.74 -12.16 1.55
CA GLN A 3 -22.55 -11.33 1.76
C GLN A 3 -21.33 -12.23 1.99
N VAL A 4 -21.31 -13.38 1.31
CA VAL A 4 -20.32 -14.47 1.50
C VAL A 4 -19.45 -14.67 0.23
N ALA A 5 -19.61 -13.84 -0.81
CA ALA A 5 -18.93 -14.04 -2.11
C ALA A 5 -17.67 -13.18 -2.33
N TYR A 6 -17.23 -12.38 -1.36
CA TYR A 6 -15.98 -11.59 -1.47
C TYR A 6 -14.88 -12.08 -0.52
N ASP A 7 -15.14 -13.15 0.24
CA ASP A 7 -14.09 -13.89 0.93
C ASP A 7 -13.27 -14.66 -0.11
N ARG A 8 -11.98 -14.29 -0.25
CA ARG A 8 -10.91 -14.96 -1.02
C ARG A 8 -10.74 -14.51 -2.47
N PHE A 9 -10.03 -13.41 -2.67
CA PHE A 9 -9.13 -13.30 -3.81
C PHE A 9 -7.72 -13.04 -3.28
N VAL A 10 -6.97 -14.12 -3.12
CA VAL A 10 -5.51 -14.11 -3.04
C VAL A 10 -5.05 -14.06 -4.50
N LEU A 11 -4.53 -12.93 -4.95
CA LEU A 11 -3.94 -12.79 -6.28
C LEU A 11 -2.47 -13.22 -6.21
N GLU A 12 -2.13 -14.47 -6.52
CA GLU A 12 -0.75 -14.95 -6.63
C GLU A 12 -0.17 -14.57 -8.01
N LEU A 13 0.71 -13.56 -8.07
CA LEU A 13 1.69 -13.37 -9.14
C LEU A 13 2.85 -14.37 -8.92
N PRO A 14 3.90 -14.50 -9.74
CA PRO A 14 4.98 -15.49 -9.49
C PRO A 14 6.33 -14.85 -9.05
N PRO A 15 7.38 -15.63 -8.71
CA PRO A 15 8.52 -15.14 -7.96
C PRO A 15 9.39 -14.18 -8.77
N ALA A 16 9.86 -13.13 -8.12
CA ALA A 16 10.79 -12.18 -8.72
C ALA A 16 12.21 -12.75 -8.80
N ASP A 17 12.52 -13.49 -9.86
CA ASP A 17 13.88 -13.56 -10.37
C ASP A 17 14.18 -12.36 -11.28
N ALA A 18 15.44 -12.17 -11.69
CA ALA A 18 15.97 -10.99 -12.39
C ALA A 18 15.29 -10.66 -13.74
N THR A 19 14.26 -11.41 -14.14
CA THR A 19 13.47 -11.21 -15.36
C THR A 19 12.03 -10.75 -15.10
N TRP A 20 11.58 -10.63 -13.85
CA TRP A 20 10.16 -10.44 -13.55
C TRP A 20 9.69 -8.98 -13.62
N ARG A 21 8.69 -8.75 -14.50
CA ARG A 21 8.16 -7.47 -14.99
C ARG A 21 6.61 -7.47 -15.04
N PRO A 22 5.87 -7.88 -13.99
CA PRO A 22 4.41 -8.01 -14.07
C PRO A 22 3.71 -6.64 -14.04
N LEU A 23 4.35 -5.62 -13.44
CA LEU A 23 3.98 -4.21 -13.57
C LEU A 23 4.66 -3.50 -14.75
N ALA A 24 5.42 -4.24 -15.57
CA ALA A 24 5.90 -3.69 -16.84
C ALA A 24 4.87 -3.86 -17.96
N ASP A 25 3.87 -4.73 -17.77
CA ASP A 25 2.67 -4.74 -18.60
C ASP A 25 1.73 -3.60 -18.12
N PRO A 26 1.51 -2.57 -18.95
CA PRO A 26 0.64 -1.47 -18.59
C PRO A 26 -0.81 -1.89 -18.33
N GLU A 27 -1.29 -2.96 -18.96
CA GLU A 27 -2.67 -3.43 -18.79
C GLU A 27 -2.85 -4.08 -17.42
N VAL A 28 -1.95 -4.99 -17.03
CA VAL A 28 -1.97 -5.64 -15.71
C VAL A 28 -1.82 -4.62 -14.58
N LEU A 29 -0.94 -3.63 -14.77
CA LEU A 29 -0.78 -2.54 -13.81
C LEU A 29 -2.07 -1.72 -13.68
N ALA A 30 -2.69 -1.36 -14.81
CA ALA A 30 -3.91 -0.57 -14.82
C ALA A 30 -5.09 -1.32 -14.17
N GLU A 31 -5.23 -2.62 -14.45
CA GLU A 31 -6.25 -3.47 -13.83
C GLU A 31 -6.04 -3.59 -12.32
N THR A 32 -4.80 -3.85 -11.89
CA THR A 32 -4.43 -3.94 -10.47
C THR A 32 -4.71 -2.61 -9.75
N ALA A 33 -4.28 -1.50 -10.34
CA ALA A 33 -4.51 -0.18 -9.79
C ALA A 33 -6.01 0.16 -9.74
N ALA A 34 -6.79 -0.21 -10.76
CA ALA A 34 -8.23 0.01 -10.75
C ALA A 34 -8.91 -0.77 -9.62
N TRP A 35 -8.57 -2.04 -9.45
CA TRP A 35 -9.14 -2.87 -8.38
C TRP A 35 -8.78 -2.33 -6.98
N LEU A 36 -7.50 -2.06 -6.72
CA LEU A 36 -7.04 -1.48 -5.45
C LEU A 36 -7.68 -0.11 -5.18
N TRP A 37 -7.81 0.71 -6.23
CA TRP A 37 -8.45 2.00 -6.11
C TRP A 37 -9.92 1.85 -5.72
N ASP A 38 -10.65 0.94 -6.36
CA ASP A 38 -12.08 0.76 -6.13
C ASP A 38 -12.41 0.03 -4.82
N PHE A 39 -11.44 -0.69 -4.24
CA PHE A 39 -11.62 -1.49 -3.02
C PHE A 39 -12.20 -0.70 -1.82
N GLY A 40 -11.69 0.50 -1.54
CA GLY A 40 -12.02 1.20 -0.30
C GLY A 40 -12.14 2.72 -0.42
N PRO A 41 -12.29 3.43 0.71
CA PRO A 41 -12.36 4.89 0.74
C PRO A 41 -11.09 5.57 0.21
N LYS A 42 -11.29 6.76 -0.36
CA LYS A 42 -10.23 7.59 -0.95
C LYS A 42 -10.00 8.84 -0.09
N PRO A 43 -8.79 9.42 -0.06
CA PRO A 43 -7.59 9.00 -0.80
C PRO A 43 -6.94 7.74 -0.21
N LEU A 44 -6.12 7.05 -1.00
CA LEU A 44 -5.33 5.92 -0.52
C LEU A 44 -4.00 6.43 0.08
N ILE A 45 -3.51 5.81 1.15
CA ILE A 45 -2.22 6.15 1.74
C ILE A 45 -1.27 4.98 1.54
N ALA A 46 -0.13 5.20 0.90
CA ALA A 46 0.92 4.20 0.82
C ALA A 46 1.99 4.49 1.87
N VAL A 47 2.35 3.47 2.65
CA VAL A 47 3.41 3.51 3.66
C VAL A 47 4.55 2.64 3.19
N ILE A 48 5.75 3.20 3.14
CA ILE A 48 6.96 2.58 2.62
C ILE A 48 7.96 2.46 3.77
N GLY A 49 8.42 1.23 4.01
CA GLY A 49 9.51 0.91 4.91
C GLY A 49 10.84 0.89 4.18
N TYR A 50 11.86 1.57 4.71
CA TYR A 50 13.22 1.52 4.17
C TYR A 50 14.28 1.55 5.29
N ASP A 51 15.46 1.05 4.96
CA ASP A 51 16.65 1.12 5.82
C ASP A 51 17.67 2.08 5.23
N GLY A 52 18.24 2.94 6.07
CA GLY A 52 19.21 3.94 5.64
C GLY A 52 18.56 5.12 4.91
N ALA A 53 19.09 5.46 3.73
CA ALA A 53 18.64 6.64 2.98
C ALA A 53 17.29 6.39 2.29
N ALA A 54 16.41 7.40 2.30
CA ALA A 54 15.14 7.34 1.59
C ALA A 54 15.35 7.09 0.09
N PRO A 55 14.54 6.22 -0.55
CA PRO A 55 14.63 5.98 -1.99
C PRO A 55 14.45 7.26 -2.80
N LYS A 56 15.27 7.46 -3.83
CA LYS A 56 15.26 8.70 -4.63
C LYS A 56 13.91 8.97 -5.32
N TRP A 57 13.23 7.94 -5.77
CA TRP A 57 11.91 8.05 -6.42
C TRP A 57 10.86 8.65 -5.48
N LEU A 58 10.98 8.37 -4.18
CA LEU A 58 10.05 8.82 -3.14
C LEU A 58 10.07 10.36 -2.99
N ALA A 59 11.19 11.02 -3.32
CA ALA A 59 11.30 12.47 -3.23
C ALA A 59 10.25 13.20 -4.08
N SER A 60 9.82 12.62 -5.21
CA SER A 60 8.79 13.21 -6.09
C SER A 60 7.38 13.20 -5.49
N TRP A 61 7.17 12.44 -4.40
CA TRP A 61 5.88 12.23 -3.76
C TRP A 61 5.65 13.10 -2.51
N SER A 62 6.61 13.96 -2.14
CA SER A 62 6.56 14.76 -0.90
C SER A 62 6.17 13.94 0.34
N PRO A 63 6.92 12.87 0.65
CA PRO A 63 6.54 11.92 1.69
C PRO A 63 6.54 12.56 3.08
N ARG A 64 5.66 12.05 3.95
CA ARG A 64 5.65 12.39 5.37
C ARG A 64 6.30 11.27 6.18
N ALA A 65 7.24 11.61 7.05
CA ALA A 65 7.82 10.64 7.96
C ALA A 65 6.75 10.13 8.94
N VAL A 66 6.70 8.82 9.15
CA VAL A 66 5.78 8.16 10.08
C VAL A 66 6.53 7.18 10.98
N ARG A 67 5.93 6.82 12.12
CA ARG A 67 6.54 5.85 13.05
C ARG A 67 6.30 4.40 12.64
N LEU A 68 5.25 4.14 11.86
CA LEU A 68 4.99 2.83 11.28
C LEU A 68 5.99 2.54 10.15
N ALA A 69 6.77 1.47 10.29
CA ALA A 69 7.69 0.99 9.27
C ALA A 69 7.31 -0.46 8.86
N PRO A 70 6.73 -0.67 7.67
CA PRO A 70 6.34 -2.01 7.21
C PRO A 70 7.53 -2.94 6.96
N GLY A 71 7.26 -4.25 6.94
CA GLY A 71 8.22 -5.29 6.56
C GLY A 71 9.54 -5.29 7.35
N GLY A 72 9.48 -4.90 8.62
CA GLY A 72 10.62 -4.89 9.55
C GLY A 72 11.66 -3.80 9.28
N ALA A 73 11.32 -2.78 8.48
CA ALA A 73 12.19 -1.62 8.27
C ALA A 73 12.40 -0.81 9.55
N SER A 74 13.53 -0.10 9.60
CA SER A 74 13.85 0.86 10.65
C SER A 74 13.14 2.21 10.48
N THR A 75 12.81 2.59 9.25
CA THR A 75 12.20 3.89 8.93
C THR A 75 10.95 3.73 8.08
N GLY A 76 9.94 4.56 8.35
CA GLY A 76 8.69 4.60 7.60
C GLY A 76 8.41 5.98 6.99
N ALA A 77 7.91 5.99 5.77
CA ALA A 77 7.44 7.19 5.10
C ALA A 77 6.08 6.92 4.43
N ALA A 78 5.17 7.88 4.49
CA ALA A 78 3.84 7.75 3.95
C ALA A 78 3.55 8.82 2.90
N VAL A 79 2.89 8.41 1.82
CA VAL A 79 2.49 9.24 0.68
C VAL A 79 0.99 9.14 0.47
N VAL A 80 0.40 10.23 -0.01
CA VAL A 80 -1.04 10.28 -0.32
C VAL A 80 -1.20 10.06 -1.81
N LEU A 81 -2.02 9.07 -2.17
CA LEU A 81 -2.41 8.78 -3.53
C LEU A 81 -3.83 9.34 -3.73
N ALA A 82 -3.91 10.50 -4.38
CA ALA A 82 -5.14 11.28 -4.50
C ALA A 82 -6.01 10.83 -5.69
N SER A 83 -5.43 10.11 -6.65
CA SER A 83 -6.11 9.59 -7.82
C SER A 83 -5.67 8.18 -8.19
N ARG A 84 -6.47 7.49 -9.02
CA ARG A 84 -6.08 6.20 -9.61
C ARG A 84 -4.78 6.30 -10.40
N LYS A 85 -4.56 7.42 -11.11
CA LYS A 85 -3.32 7.68 -11.84
C LYS A 85 -2.11 7.80 -10.91
N ASP A 86 -2.29 8.36 -9.72
CA ASP A 86 -1.23 8.39 -8.72
C ASP A 86 -0.89 6.98 -8.24
N LEU A 87 -1.90 6.12 -8.05
CA LEU A 87 -1.67 4.72 -7.71
C LEU A 87 -0.97 3.95 -8.84
N GLU A 88 -1.43 4.10 -10.09
CA GLU A 88 -0.77 3.52 -11.28
C GLU A 88 0.70 3.98 -11.35
N ARG A 89 0.94 5.28 -11.22
CA ARG A 89 2.28 5.87 -11.22
C ARG A 89 3.13 5.34 -10.07
N PHE A 90 2.60 5.29 -8.85
CA PHE A 90 3.28 4.78 -7.67
C PHE A 90 3.69 3.31 -7.83
N LEU A 91 2.78 2.48 -8.37
CA LEU A 91 3.07 1.08 -8.69
C LEU A 91 4.14 0.96 -9.79
N SER A 92 4.11 1.82 -10.80
CA SER A 92 5.06 1.79 -11.93
C SER A 92 6.47 2.29 -11.57
N GLU A 93 6.59 3.27 -10.67
CA GLU A 93 7.85 3.96 -10.36
C GLU A 93 8.76 3.16 -9.41
N GLY A 94 8.28 2.03 -8.91
CA GLY A 94 9.12 1.11 -8.16
C GLY A 94 9.40 1.61 -6.75
N ALA A 95 8.42 1.46 -5.85
CA ALA A 95 8.84 0.93 -4.56
C ALA A 95 9.41 -0.47 -4.82
N PRO A 96 10.57 -0.86 -4.23
CA PRO A 96 10.75 -2.27 -3.99
C PRO A 96 9.48 -2.70 -3.27
N HIS A 97 8.67 -3.53 -3.90
CA HIS A 97 7.39 -3.98 -3.36
C HIS A 97 7.56 -4.57 -1.95
N GLU A 98 8.78 -5.00 -1.63
CA GLU A 98 9.23 -5.26 -0.27
C GLU A 98 8.97 -4.05 0.66
N ARG A 99 8.16 -4.26 1.69
CA ARG A 99 7.94 -3.30 2.79
C ARG A 99 7.05 -2.11 2.44
N THR A 100 6.10 -2.30 1.53
CA THR A 100 5.05 -1.31 1.27
C THR A 100 3.71 -1.81 1.80
N MET A 101 2.94 -0.91 2.40
CA MET A 101 1.58 -1.15 2.88
C MET A 101 0.64 -0.08 2.31
N LEU A 102 -0.48 -0.48 1.73
CA LEU A 102 -1.55 0.43 1.29
C LEU A 102 -2.62 0.51 2.37
N LEU A 103 -3.10 1.71 2.68
CA LEU A 103 -4.04 1.98 3.76
C LEU A 103 -5.27 2.73 3.23
N TRP A 104 -6.45 2.16 3.46
CA TRP A 104 -7.72 2.82 3.14
C TRP A 104 -8.26 3.53 4.40
N PRO A 105 -8.26 4.87 4.45
CA PRO A 105 -8.61 5.62 5.65
C PRO A 105 -10.12 5.60 5.93
N ARG A 106 -10.51 5.31 7.18
CA ARG A 106 -11.91 5.30 7.65
C ARG A 106 -12.50 6.71 7.78
N ASN A 107 -11.69 7.64 8.29
CA ASN A 107 -12.12 8.99 8.62
C ASN A 107 -11.61 10.00 7.59
N LYS A 108 -10.35 10.44 7.76
CA LYS A 108 -9.67 11.45 6.93
C LYS A 108 -8.16 11.25 7.02
N GLU A 109 -7.47 11.66 5.95
CA GLU A 109 -6.01 11.65 5.83
C GLU A 109 -5.29 12.14 7.09
N ALA A 110 -5.63 13.33 7.60
CA ALA A 110 -4.97 13.91 8.78
C ALA A 110 -5.05 13.02 10.03
N LYS A 111 -6.21 12.37 10.26
CA LYS A 111 -6.40 11.47 11.40
C LYS A 111 -5.65 10.16 11.23
N THR A 112 -5.54 9.67 10.00
CA THR A 112 -4.72 8.49 9.71
C THR A 112 -3.24 8.80 9.92
N PHE A 113 -2.73 9.96 9.47
CA PHE A 113 -1.35 10.37 9.75
C PHE A 113 -1.06 10.58 11.23
N GLU A 114 -1.95 11.25 11.97
CA GLU A 114 -1.83 11.37 13.43
C GLU A 114 -1.66 9.99 14.07
N ALA A 115 -2.47 9.01 13.66
CA ALA A 115 -2.41 7.66 14.20
C ALA A 115 -1.16 6.88 13.77
N LEU A 116 -0.71 7.04 12.51
CA LEU A 116 0.55 6.48 12.00
C LEU A 116 1.80 7.02 12.71
N CYS A 117 1.73 8.25 13.19
CA CYS A 117 2.79 8.89 13.98
C CYS A 117 2.66 8.65 15.50
N ALA A 118 1.56 8.05 15.95
CA ALA A 118 1.27 7.83 17.36
C ALA A 118 1.73 6.44 17.83
N ILE A 119 0.84 5.71 18.51
CA ILE A 119 1.11 4.37 19.08
C ILE A 119 1.10 3.34 17.95
N ALA A 120 1.98 2.34 18.01
CA ALA A 120 2.27 1.38 16.92
C ALA A 120 1.04 0.77 16.22
N SER A 121 -0.05 0.50 16.95
CA SER A 121 -1.30 -0.06 16.39
C SER A 121 -2.50 0.89 16.41
N GLY A 122 -2.30 2.18 16.73
CA GLY A 122 -3.35 3.19 16.78
C GLY A 122 -4.01 3.45 15.42
N TRP A 123 -3.25 3.26 14.35
CA TRP A 123 -3.70 3.45 12.97
C TRP A 123 -4.82 2.46 12.55
N LEU A 124 -4.86 1.25 13.13
CA LEU A 124 -5.91 0.24 12.83
C LEU A 124 -7.33 0.77 13.11
N LYS A 125 -7.48 1.70 14.06
CA LYS A 125 -8.78 2.34 14.35
C LYS A 125 -9.18 3.41 13.34
N THR A 126 -8.24 3.86 12.52
CA THR A 126 -8.39 4.97 11.58
C THR A 126 -8.38 4.54 10.12
N VAL A 127 -8.27 3.24 9.86
CA VAL A 127 -8.34 2.63 8.53
C VAL A 127 -9.44 1.57 8.51
N ASP A 128 -10.01 1.33 7.33
CA ASP A 128 -10.99 0.26 7.11
C ASP A 128 -10.33 -1.04 6.70
N ALA A 129 -9.27 -0.93 5.89
CA ALA A 129 -8.46 -2.05 5.47
C ALA A 129 -7.02 -1.60 5.22
N HIS A 130 -6.13 -2.58 5.14
CA HIS A 130 -4.78 -2.40 4.65
C HIS A 130 -4.39 -3.53 3.72
N ALA A 131 -3.48 -3.26 2.78
CA ALA A 131 -2.87 -4.27 1.95
C ALA A 131 -1.38 -4.31 2.20
N ASP A 132 -0.83 -5.49 2.41
CA ASP A 132 0.61 -5.68 2.54
C ASP A 132 1.20 -6.20 1.25
N ILE A 133 2.39 -5.67 0.93
CA ILE A 133 3.21 -6.13 -0.19
C ILE A 133 4.49 -6.74 0.40
N GLN A 134 4.69 -8.05 0.22
CA GLN A 134 5.75 -8.82 0.88
C GLN A 134 6.87 -9.25 -0.08
N ARG A 135 7.99 -9.72 0.49
CA ARG A 135 9.17 -10.19 -0.25
C ARG A 135 8.94 -11.59 -0.81
N GLY A 136 9.23 -11.80 -2.09
CA GLY A 136 8.65 -12.89 -2.89
C GLY A 136 7.24 -12.53 -3.36
N GLY A 137 7.02 -11.24 -3.62
CA GLY A 137 5.74 -10.52 -3.65
C GLY A 137 4.85 -10.86 -4.82
N GLU A 138 4.14 -11.96 -4.64
CA GLU A 138 3.14 -12.44 -5.56
C GLU A 138 1.77 -11.78 -5.31
N VAL A 139 1.48 -11.35 -4.08
CA VAL A 139 0.11 -11.05 -3.64
C VAL A 139 -0.02 -9.69 -2.96
N PHE A 140 -1.08 -8.96 -3.31
CA PHE A 140 -1.66 -7.94 -2.43
C PHE A 140 -2.61 -8.64 -1.45
N GLU A 141 -2.19 -8.84 -0.21
CA GLU A 141 -3.09 -9.37 0.81
C GLU A 141 -3.83 -8.22 1.46
N VAL A 142 -5.13 -8.09 1.16
CA VAL A 142 -5.97 -7.08 1.80
C VAL A 142 -6.57 -7.62 3.09
N HIS A 143 -6.12 -7.06 4.20
CA HIS A 143 -6.63 -7.35 5.54
C HIS A 143 -7.65 -6.29 5.95
N GLN A 144 -8.91 -6.70 6.01
CA GLN A 144 -9.98 -5.87 6.56
C GLN A 144 -9.86 -5.83 8.09
N VAL A 145 -9.94 -4.63 8.68
CA VAL A 145 -9.92 -4.50 10.13
C VAL A 145 -11.31 -4.85 10.66
N GLN A 146 -11.44 -5.92 11.45
CA GLN A 146 -12.68 -6.20 12.16
C GLN A 146 -12.97 -5.07 13.15
N GLY A 147 -14.16 -4.48 13.02
CA GLY A 147 -14.63 -3.35 13.82
C GLY A 147 -14.92 -3.72 15.26
#